data_AF-A0A7Z0SVY6-F1
#
_entry.id   AF-A0A7Z0SVY6-F1
#
_cell.length_a   1.000
_cell.length_b   1.000
_cell.length_c   1.000
_cell.angle_alpha   90.00
_cell.angle_beta   90.00
_cell.angle_gamma   90.00
#
_symmetry.space_group_name_H-M   'P 1'
#
loop_
_entity.id
_entity.type
_entity.pdbx_description
1 polymer ?
#
loop_
_entity_poly.entity_id
_entity_poly.type
_entity_poly.pdbx_seq_one_letter_code
_entity_poly.pdbx_strand_id
1 'polypeptide(L)' 'MKTQIQFKKTDGSEGVALIDGPVSSVLQAKRELAAKLDLPPVDAADGEHEDVDAQLFRGDIEPDSIIFDQLGE' A
#
# COMPACT_ATOMS: atom_id res chain seq x y z
N MET A 1 6.90 -17.02 2.47
CA MET A 1 5.55 -16.47 2.68
C MET A 1 5.38 -15.22 1.85
N LYS A 2 4.31 -15.14 1.06
CA LYS A 2 4.01 -13.96 0.24
C LYS A 2 2.73 -13.32 0.77
N THR A 3 2.59 -12.02 0.57
CA THR A 3 1.35 -11.31 0.90
C THR A 3 0.81 -10.71 -0.38
N GLN A 4 -0.45 -11.01 -0.69
CA GLN A 4 -1.17 -10.35 -1.76
C GLN A 4 -1.88 -9.11 -1.22
N ILE A 5 -1.60 -7.95 -1.81
CA ILE A 5 -2.25 -6.69 -1.49
C ILE A 5 -3.16 -6.33 -2.66
N GLN A 6 -4.45 -6.25 -2.40
CA GLN A 6 -5.47 -5.75 -3.31
C GLN A 6 -5.75 -4.30 -2.95
N PHE A 7 -5.82 -3.44 -3.96
CA PHE A 7 -6.06 -2.01 -3.78
C PHE A 7 -6.90 -1.48 -4.92
N LYS A 8 -7.62 -0.39 -4.66
CA LYS A 8 -8.36 0.33 -5.69
C LYS A 8 -7.61 1.60 -6.05
N LYS A 9 -7.68 2.00 -7.31
CA LYS A 9 -7.14 3.27 -7.80
C LYS A 9 -8.19 4.36 -7.76
N THR A 10 -7.74 5.61 -7.65
CA THR A 10 -8.60 6.81 -7.69
C THR A 10 -9.41 6.93 -8.99
N ASP A 11 -8.89 6.36 -10.09
CA ASP A 11 -9.56 6.22 -11.40
C ASP A 11 -10.72 5.20 -11.40
N GLY A 12 -10.87 4.41 -10.33
CA GLY A 12 -11.87 3.35 -10.20
C GLY A 12 -11.38 1.96 -10.62
N SER A 13 -10.21 1.88 -11.24
CA SER A 13 -9.53 0.64 -11.61
C SER A 13 -9.04 -0.13 -10.36
N GLU A 14 -9.07 -1.46 -10.40
CA GLU A 14 -8.55 -2.31 -9.32
C GLU A 14 -7.11 -2.77 -9.62
N GLY A 15 -6.32 -2.97 -8.57
CA GLY A 15 -4.92 -3.36 -8.65
C GLY A 15 -4.57 -4.44 -7.63
N VAL A 16 -3.60 -5.28 -7.97
CA VAL A 16 -3.07 -6.32 -7.09
C VAL A 16 -1.55 -6.28 -7.11
N ALA A 17 -0.93 -6.26 -5.93
CA ALA A 17 0.51 -6.34 -5.74
C ALA A 17 0.87 -7.56 -4.89
N LEU A 18 1.94 -8.25 -5.29
CA LEU A 18 2.51 -9.33 -4.49
C LEU A 18 3.75 -8.82 -3.77
N ILE A 19 3.69 -8.85 -2.44
CA ILE A 19 4.78 -8.49 -1.54
C ILE A 19 5.47 -9.77 -1.07
N ASP A 20 6.80 -9.73 -1.04
CA ASP A 20 7.60 -10.80 -0.50
C ASP A 20 7.80 -10.56 0.99
N GLY A 21 7.33 -11.50 1.82
CA GLY A 21 7.34 -11.36 3.28
C GLY A 21 5.94 -11.23 3.92
N PRO A 22 5.86 -11.42 5.24
CA PRO A 22 4.61 -11.32 5.99
C PRO A 22 4.24 -9.85 6.21
N VAL A 23 2.98 -9.52 5.92
CA VAL A 23 2.36 -8.25 6.31
C VAL A 23 1.41 -8.53 7.46
N SER A 24 1.59 -7.83 8.58
CA SER A 24 0.82 -8.03 9.82
C SER A 24 -0.18 -6.91 10.11
N SER A 25 -0.18 -5.83 9.32
CA SER A 25 -1.07 -4.69 9.53
C SER A 25 -1.30 -3.93 8.22
N VAL A 26 -2.46 -3.27 8.12
CA VAL A 26 -2.82 -2.45 6.96
C VAL A 26 -1.76 -1.38 6.70
N LEU A 27 -1.25 -0.70 7.74
CA LEU A 27 -0.18 0.29 7.61
C LEU A 27 1.10 -0.30 6.98
N GLN A 28 1.47 -1.52 7.36
CA GLN A 28 2.62 -2.20 6.76
C GLN A 28 2.31 -2.58 5.31
N ALA A 29 1.09 -3.04 5.01
CA ALA A 29 0.64 -3.31 3.63
C ALA A 29 0.78 -2.06 2.75
N LYS A 30 0.29 -0.92 3.24
CA LYS A 30 0.36 0.38 2.59
C LYS A 30 1.80 0.79 2.27
N ARG A 31 2.71 0.68 3.25
CA ARG A 31 4.15 0.98 3.08
C ARG A 31 4.80 0.06 2.06
N GLU A 32 4.59 -1.24 2.18
CA GLU A 32 5.14 -2.22 1.25
C GLU A 32 4.61 -2.01 -0.18
N LEU A 33 3.32 -1.70 -0.32
CA LEU A 33 2.72 -1.36 -1.61
C LEU A 33 3.35 -0.10 -2.20
N ALA A 34 3.47 0.97 -1.42
CA ALA A 34 4.06 2.22 -1.86
C ALA A 34 5.54 2.03 -2.29
N ALA A 35 6.30 1.26 -1.52
CA ALA A 35 7.67 0.88 -1.86
C ALA A 35 7.73 0.01 -3.12
N LYS A 36 6.82 -0.96 -3.27
CA LYS A 36 6.75 -1.85 -4.43
C LYS A 36 6.45 -1.12 -5.73
N LEU A 37 5.65 -0.06 -5.63
CA LEU A 37 5.28 0.80 -6.76
C LEU A 37 6.26 1.96 -6.98
N ASP A 38 7.35 2.01 -6.21
CA ASP A 38 8.38 3.06 -6.28
C ASP A 38 7.77 4.47 -6.18
N LEU A 39 6.72 4.61 -5.35
CA LEU A 39 6.06 5.90 -5.18
C LEU A 39 7.00 6.84 -4.41
N PRO A 40 7.18 8.09 -4.87
CA PRO A 40 8.05 9.03 -4.18
C PRO A 40 7.49 9.33 -2.79
N PRO A 41 8.34 9.34 -1.74
CA PRO A 41 7.89 9.72 -0.41
C PRO A 41 7.32 11.14 -0.45
N VAL A 42 6.29 11.38 0.35
CA VAL A 42 5.83 12.75 0.60
C VAL A 42 6.73 13.36 1.67
N ASP A 43 7.20 14.58 1.46
CA ASP A 43 7.72 15.40 2.54
C ASP A 43 6.54 15.75 3.46
N ALA A 44 6.19 14.90 4.44
CA ALA A 44 5.31 15.32 5.52
C ALA A 44 6.07 15.48 6.83
N ALA A 45 5.69 16.54 7.52
CA ALA A 45 6.39 17.08 8.68
C ALA A 45 5.89 16.48 10.00
N ASP A 46 4.82 15.69 10.02
CA ASP A 46 4.21 15.18 11.26
C ASP A 46 3.28 13.99 10.95
N GLY A 47 3.78 12.74 11.02
CA GLY A 47 2.95 11.54 11.20
C GLY A 47 2.99 10.45 10.10
N GLU A 48 3.74 9.37 10.36
CA GLU A 48 3.99 8.23 9.45
C GLU A 48 2.75 7.59 8.77
N HIS A 49 1.56 7.71 9.36
CA HIS A 49 0.34 7.14 8.77
C HIS A 49 -0.21 8.03 7.66
N GLU A 50 -0.29 9.34 7.92
CA GLU A 50 -0.76 10.34 6.95
C GLU A 50 0.23 10.51 5.79
N ASP A 51 1.53 10.34 6.05
CA ASP A 51 2.57 10.27 5.03
C ASP A 51 2.29 9.20 3.96
N VAL A 52 2.06 7.96 4.40
CA VAL A 52 1.92 6.82 3.48
C VAL A 52 0.59 6.89 2.72
N ASP A 53 -0.47 7.36 3.36
CA ASP A 53 -1.77 7.55 2.70
C ASP A 53 -1.69 8.63 1.61
N ALA A 54 -1.02 9.74 1.89
CA ALA A 54 -0.78 10.78 0.89
C ALA A 54 0.15 10.31 -0.24
N GLN A 55 1.15 9.48 0.07
CA GLN A 55 2.05 8.86 -0.92
C GLN A 55 1.29 7.93 -1.87
N LEU A 56 0.44 7.06 -1.32
CA LEU A 56 -0.42 6.17 -2.11
C LEU A 56 -1.41 6.97 -2.97
N PHE A 57 -2.01 8.01 -2.41
CA PHE A 57 -2.94 8.87 -3.14
C PHE A 57 -2.26 9.60 -4.30
N ARG A 58 -1.02 10.05 -4.16
CA ARG A 58 -0.20 10.58 -5.26
C ARG A 58 0.10 9.56 -6.35
N GLY A 59 0.13 8.28 -6.00
CA GLY A 59 0.28 7.17 -6.93
C GLY A 59 -1.03 6.69 -7.55
N ASP A 60 -2.10 7.48 -7.46
CA ASP A 60 -3.45 7.14 -7.91
C ASP A 60 -4.05 5.93 -7.20
N ILE A 61 -3.75 5.73 -5.91
CA ILE A 61 -4.25 4.61 -5.10
C ILE A 61 -5.12 5.13 -3.97
N GLU A 62 -6.27 4.49 -3.76
CA GLU A 62 -7.16 4.74 -2.63
C GLU A 62 -6.65 3.98 -1.39
N PRO A 63 -6.07 4.66 -0.39
CA PRO A 63 -5.48 3.99 0.77
C PRO A 63 -6.49 3.22 1.63
N ASP A 64 -7.74 3.68 1.66
CA ASP A 64 -8.83 3.07 2.43
C ASP A 64 -9.31 1.75 1.81
N SER A 65 -9.08 1.57 0.50
CA SER A 65 -9.46 0.34 -0.24
C SER A 65 -8.41 -0.77 -0.16
N ILE A 66 -7.35 -0.60 0.65
CA ILE A 66 -6.24 -1.55 0.72
C ILE A 66 -6.60 -2.75 1.61
N ILE A 67 -6.56 -3.93 1.01
CA ILE A 67 -6.82 -5.22 1.66
C ILE A 67 -5.60 -6.11 1.43
N PHE A 68 -5.09 -6.74 2.48
CA PHE A 68 -3.98 -7.69 2.38
C PHE A 68 -4.42 -9.10 2.77
N ASP A 69 -3.92 -10.08 2.04
CA ASP A 69 -4.14 -11.50 2.27
C ASP A 69 -2.78 -12.22 2.33
N GLN A 70 -2.55 -12.98 3.39
CA GLN A 70 -1.30 -13.70 3.58
C GLN A 70 -1.37 -15.05 2.86
N LEU A 71 -0.57 -15.19 1.80
CA LEU A 71 -0.43 -16.43 1.04
C LEU A 71 0.69 -17.28 1.67
N GLY A 72 0.31 -18.23 2.53
CA GLY A 72 1.16 -19.30 3.10
C GLY A 72 0.97 -20.62 2.35
N GLU A 73 1.94 -21.54 2.27
CA GLU A 73 3.07 -21.90 3.17
C GLU A 73 4.43 -21.87 2.45
#